data_AF-A0A8T4EVM9-F1
#
_entry.id   AF-A0A8T4EVM9-F1
#
_cell.length_a   1.000
_cell.length_b   1.000
_cell.length_c   1.000
_cell.angle_alpha   90.00
_cell.angle_beta   90.00
_cell.angle_gamma   90.00
#
_symmetry.space_group_name_H-M   'P 1'
#
loop_
_entity.id
_entity.type
_entity.pdbx_description
1 polymer ?
#
loop_
_entity_poly.entity_id
_entity_poly.type
_entity_poly.pdbx_seq_one_letter_code
_entity_poly.pdbx_strand_id
1 'polypeptide(L)'
;MTAGLETVMSAVADGSRRVILQRLAHGPATTGQLADLLPMSRPAASQHIKVLQEAGLVRTTLAGRHRWHHLNTEALGVISDWARRTAAIGRAAPRLRPDGRPEPPIPEGETMIQPVSYVELNSPDLEATTAFLSAAFGWRPQPFAAPDYLVAAHGDVAGVDTGIMPSRDGRPRAIPVIRVEEMDASLDRVRANGGTVVVEPFTIPGVGHGCYVTDPAGLLIGLHAYDADA
;
A
#
# COMPACT_ATOMS: atom_id res chain seq x y z
N MET A 1 18.88 -13.98 -13.03
CA MET A 1 18.10 -15.14 -12.56
C MET A 1 17.37 -14.69 -11.30
N THR A 2 16.05 -14.56 -11.40
CA THR A 2 15.17 -14.34 -10.25
C THR A 2 15.41 -15.45 -9.25
N ALA A 3 15.79 -15.11 -8.01
CA ALA A 3 15.96 -16.11 -6.97
C ALA A 3 14.59 -16.74 -6.67
N GLY A 4 14.53 -18.07 -6.64
CA GLY A 4 13.30 -18.78 -6.29
C GLY A 4 12.86 -18.46 -4.86
N LEU A 5 11.55 -18.37 -4.63
CA LEU A 5 10.93 -18.03 -3.34
C LEU A 5 11.55 -18.83 -2.17
N GLU A 6 11.71 -20.14 -2.34
CA GLU A 6 12.30 -21.05 -1.35
C GLU A 6 13.74 -20.67 -0.98
N THR A 7 14.56 -20.34 -1.97
CA THR A 7 15.95 -19.94 -1.75
C THR A 7 16.03 -18.65 -0.95
N VAL A 8 15.19 -17.66 -1.31
CA VAL A 8 15.14 -16.37 -0.61
C VAL A 8 14.61 -16.56 0.81
N MET A 9 13.52 -17.31 1.00
CA MET A 9 12.93 -17.59 2.32
C MET A 9 13.91 -18.33 3.23
N SER A 10 14.58 -19.38 2.75
CA SER A 10 15.62 -20.11 3.50
C SER A 10 16.80 -19.21 3.87
N ALA A 11 17.19 -18.31 2.98
CA ALA A 11 18.24 -17.33 3.26
C ALA A 11 17.80 -16.30 4.32
N VAL A 12 16.56 -15.82 4.34
CA VAL A 12 16.12 -14.85 5.36
C VAL A 12 15.63 -15.48 6.66
N ALA A 13 15.46 -16.80 6.74
CA ALA A 13 15.01 -17.50 7.94
C ALA A 13 15.98 -17.39 9.14
N ASP A 14 17.26 -17.15 8.88
CA ASP A 14 18.30 -16.99 9.89
C ASP A 14 18.42 -15.54 10.39
N GLY A 15 18.50 -15.36 11.71
CA GLY A 15 18.57 -14.04 12.34
C GLY A 15 19.81 -13.24 11.99
N SER A 16 20.99 -13.88 11.87
CA SER A 16 22.25 -13.21 11.54
C SER A 16 22.25 -12.70 10.10
N ARG A 17 21.67 -13.48 9.18
CA ARG A 17 21.46 -13.07 7.79
C ARG A 17 20.51 -11.88 7.69
N ARG A 18 19.44 -11.82 8.50
CA ARG A 18 18.56 -10.63 8.57
C ARG A 18 19.28 -9.38 9.08
N VAL A 19 20.14 -9.51 10.09
CA VAL A 19 20.95 -8.38 10.60
C VAL A 19 21.86 -7.82 9.50
N ILE A 20 22.51 -8.68 8.71
CA ILE A 20 23.34 -8.25 7.57
C ILE A 20 22.48 -7.46 6.56
N LEU A 21 21.31 -7.98 6.17
CA LEU A 21 20.44 -7.32 5.19
C LEU A 21 19.93 -5.96 5.71
N GLN A 22 19.53 -5.89 6.98
CA GLN A 22 19.12 -4.65 7.64
C GLN A 22 20.25 -3.62 7.67
N ARG A 23 21.50 -4.05 7.91
CA ARG A 23 22.65 -3.15 7.83
C ARG A 23 22.84 -2.61 6.41
N LEU A 24 22.73 -3.48 5.40
CA LEU A 24 22.93 -3.10 4.00
C LEU A 24 21.81 -2.23 3.44
N ALA A 25 20.62 -2.24 4.05
CA ALA A 25 19.54 -1.31 3.72
C ALA A 25 19.92 0.16 3.99
N HIS A 26 20.89 0.41 4.87
CA HIS A 26 21.43 1.74 5.17
C HIS A 26 22.67 2.10 4.34
N GLY A 27 22.94 1.33 3.29
CA GLY A 27 24.04 1.55 2.35
C GLY A 27 25.14 0.46 2.39
N PRO A 28 26.08 0.51 1.44
CA PRO A 28 27.05 -0.56 1.22
C PRO A 28 28.01 -0.73 2.39
N ALA A 29 28.47 -1.97 2.62
CA ALA A 29 29.42 -2.28 3.69
C ALA A 29 30.44 -3.34 3.27
N THR A 30 31.61 -3.33 3.90
CA THR A 30 32.64 -4.34 3.70
C THR A 30 32.37 -5.60 4.52
N THR A 31 33.00 -6.72 4.14
CA THR A 31 32.90 -7.99 4.88
C THR A 31 33.25 -7.82 6.37
N GLY A 32 34.29 -7.04 6.68
CA GLY A 32 34.71 -6.77 8.06
C GLY A 32 33.64 -6.05 8.85
N GLN A 33 33.11 -4.95 8.30
CA GLN A 33 32.04 -4.19 8.93
C GLN A 33 30.78 -5.03 9.16
N LEU A 34 30.44 -5.95 8.26
CA LEU A 34 29.31 -6.85 8.44
C LEU A 34 29.58 -7.93 9.49
N ALA A 35 30.80 -8.45 9.54
CA ALA A 35 31.18 -9.47 10.52
C ALA A 35 31.23 -8.92 11.95
N ASP A 36 31.64 -7.67 12.12
CA ASP A 36 31.73 -7.02 13.44
C ASP A 36 30.34 -6.79 14.08
N LEU A 37 29.24 -6.97 13.33
CA LEU A 37 27.86 -6.86 13.85
C LEU A 37 27.33 -8.15 14.49
N LEU A 38 28.00 -9.27 14.27
CA LEU A 38 27.47 -10.58 14.62
C LEU A 38 28.27 -11.19 15.78
N PRO A 39 27.63 -11.84 16.76
CA PRO A 39 28.31 -12.49 17.88
C PRO A 39 28.92 -13.83 17.45
N MET A 40 29.77 -13.82 16.43
CA MET A 40 30.38 -15.00 15.82
C MET A 40 31.73 -14.71 15.17
N SER A 41 32.39 -15.75 14.68
CA SER A 41 33.66 -15.62 13.98
C SER A 41 33.50 -15.01 12.58
N ARG A 42 34.55 -14.34 12.09
CA ARG A 42 34.59 -13.79 10.72
C ARG A 42 34.38 -14.84 9.62
N PRO A 43 34.90 -16.09 9.72
CA PRO A 43 34.56 -17.15 8.78
C PRO A 43 33.05 -17.49 8.77
N ALA A 44 32.40 -17.56 9.93
CA ALA A 44 30.97 -17.81 10.02
C ALA A 44 30.14 -16.67 9.39
N ALA A 45 30.51 -15.42 9.66
CA ALA A 45 29.90 -14.25 9.02
C ALA A 45 30.08 -14.26 7.49
N SER A 46 31.27 -14.64 7.00
CA SER A 46 31.55 -14.76 5.57
C SER A 46 30.68 -15.84 4.91
N GLN A 47 30.42 -16.95 5.61
CA GLN A 47 29.52 -17.99 5.13
C GLN A 47 28.08 -17.47 5.01
N HIS A 48 27.60 -16.68 5.98
CA HIS A 48 26.29 -16.04 5.88
C HIS A 48 26.18 -15.07 4.69
N ILE A 49 27.22 -14.25 4.46
CA ILE A 49 27.28 -13.35 3.30
C ILE A 49 27.24 -14.17 2.01
N LYS A 50 27.95 -15.30 1.95
CA LYS A 50 27.95 -16.19 0.79
C LYS A 50 26.55 -16.75 0.48
N VAL A 51 25.84 -17.25 1.50
CA VAL A 51 24.46 -17.72 1.35
C VAL A 51 23.54 -16.61 0.82
N LEU A 52 23.69 -15.39 1.33
CA LEU A 52 22.93 -14.24 0.86
C LEU A 52 23.27 -13.86 -0.59
N GLN A 53 24.52 -14.02 -1.03
CA GLN A 53 24.92 -13.83 -2.42
C GLN A 53 24.35 -14.91 -3.34
N GLU A 54 24.41 -16.18 -2.91
CA GLU A 54 23.85 -17.33 -3.64
C GLU A 54 22.32 -17.20 -3.78
N ALA A 55 21.64 -16.66 -2.77
CA ALA A 55 20.21 -16.33 -2.83
C ALA A 55 19.91 -15.04 -3.60
N GLY A 56 20.92 -14.36 -4.16
CA GLY A 56 20.76 -13.11 -4.91
C GLY A 56 20.37 -11.89 -4.06
N LEU A 57 20.34 -12.00 -2.73
CA LEU A 57 19.97 -10.92 -1.80
C LEU A 57 21.10 -9.90 -1.59
N VAL A 58 22.35 -10.30 -1.82
CA VAL A 58 23.53 -9.44 -1.69
C VAL A 58 24.32 -9.45 -3.00
N ARG A 59 24.57 -8.28 -3.57
CA ARG A 59 25.52 -8.09 -4.68
C ARG A 59 26.88 -7.66 -4.13
N THR A 60 27.95 -7.98 -4.83
CA THR A 60 29.30 -7.63 -4.38
C THR A 60 30.12 -7.03 -5.50
N THR A 61 30.78 -5.93 -5.19
CA THR A 61 31.62 -5.17 -6.11
C THR A 61 33.00 -5.01 -5.52
N LEU A 62 34.04 -5.11 -6.34
CA LEU A 62 35.41 -4.81 -5.96
C LEU A 62 35.70 -3.34 -6.22
N ALA A 63 36.15 -2.61 -5.19
CA ALA A 63 36.63 -1.24 -5.32
C ALA A 63 37.97 -1.11 -4.57
N GLY A 64 39.05 -0.99 -5.34
CA GLY A 64 40.42 -1.06 -4.80
C GLY A 64 40.67 -2.40 -4.10
N ARG A 65 41.08 -2.34 -2.83
CA ARG A 65 41.40 -3.54 -2.01
C ARG A 65 40.19 -4.10 -1.24
N HIS A 66 39.04 -3.46 -1.32
CA HIS A 66 37.87 -3.81 -0.51
C HIS A 66 36.78 -4.47 -1.36
N ARG A 67 36.15 -5.49 -0.79
CA ARG A 67 34.89 -6.06 -1.28
C ARG A 67 33.74 -5.32 -0.62
N TRP A 68 32.95 -4.63 -1.42
CA TRP A 68 31.76 -3.92 -0.99
C TRP A 68 30.52 -4.75 -1.30
N HIS A 69 29.70 -4.95 -0.29
CA HIS A 69 28.43 -5.66 -0.36
C HIS A 69 27.28 -4.66 -0.42
N HIS A 70 26.30 -4.95 -1.27
CA HIS A 70 25.13 -4.13 -1.52
C HIS A 70 23.87 -4.97 -1.37
N LEU A 71 22.81 -4.38 -0.82
CA LEU A 71 21.50 -5.03 -0.81
C LEU A 71 20.94 -5.10 -2.24
N ASN A 72 20.40 -6.26 -2.62
CA ASN A 72 19.60 -6.39 -3.84
C ASN A 72 18.11 -6.35 -3.49
N THR A 73 17.49 -5.17 -3.60
CA THR A 73 16.07 -4.96 -3.26
C THR A 73 15.13 -5.73 -4.19
N GLU A 74 15.51 -5.94 -5.44
CA GLU A 74 14.75 -6.71 -6.42
C GLU A 74 14.49 -8.16 -5.95
N ALA A 75 15.49 -8.80 -5.35
CA ALA A 75 15.36 -10.17 -4.84
C ALA A 75 14.41 -10.27 -3.62
N LEU A 76 14.30 -9.20 -2.82
CA LEU A 76 13.31 -9.11 -1.74
C LEU A 76 11.89 -8.95 -2.25
N GLY A 77 11.72 -8.41 -3.47
CA GLY A 77 10.41 -8.26 -4.12
C GLY A 77 9.64 -9.59 -4.21
N VAL A 78 10.34 -10.71 -4.38
CA VAL A 78 9.73 -12.05 -4.46
C VAL A 78 8.96 -12.41 -3.18
N ILE A 79 9.50 -12.09 -2.00
CA ILE A 79 8.80 -12.32 -0.71
C ILE A 79 7.61 -11.37 -0.60
N SER A 80 7.82 -10.08 -0.90
CA SER A 80 6.76 -9.05 -0.82
C SER A 80 5.57 -9.39 -1.72
N ASP A 81 5.84 -9.81 -2.95
CA ASP A 81 4.85 -10.23 -3.92
C ASP A 81 4.05 -11.44 -3.47
N TRP A 82 4.75 -12.48 -2.99
CA TRP A 82 4.10 -13.66 -2.45
C TRP A 82 3.21 -13.31 -1.24
N ALA A 83 3.73 -12.52 -0.30
CA ALA A 83 3.01 -12.13 0.90
C ALA A 83 1.76 -11.31 0.56
N ARG A 84 1.90 -10.33 -0.35
CA ARG A 84 0.80 -9.50 -0.85
C ARG A 84 -0.29 -10.33 -1.52
N ARG A 85 0.08 -11.25 -2.43
CA ARG A 85 -0.89 -12.14 -3.11
C ARG A 85 -1.60 -13.07 -2.13
N THR A 86 -0.85 -13.72 -1.24
CA THR A 86 -1.40 -14.64 -0.24
C THR A 86 -2.36 -13.93 0.71
N ALA A 87 -1.99 -12.73 1.18
CA ALA A 87 -2.84 -11.93 2.04
C ALA A 87 -4.10 -11.41 1.31
N ALA A 88 -4.01 -11.10 0.02
CA ALA A 88 -5.19 -10.72 -0.77
C ALA A 88 -6.19 -11.88 -0.87
N ILE A 89 -5.71 -13.09 -1.17
CA ILE A 89 -6.54 -14.31 -1.19
C ILE A 89 -7.15 -14.55 0.19
N GLY A 90 -6.35 -14.48 1.26
CA GLY A 90 -6.82 -14.70 2.63
C GLY A 90 -7.86 -13.68 3.09
N ARG A 91 -7.78 -12.41 2.65
CA ARG A 91 -8.78 -11.39 2.97
C ARG A 91 -10.11 -11.60 2.23
N ALA A 92 -10.06 -12.18 1.03
CA ALA A 92 -11.25 -12.53 0.24
C ALA A 92 -11.83 -13.90 0.62
N ALA A 93 -11.15 -14.69 1.45
CA ALA A 93 -11.64 -15.98 1.88
C ALA A 93 -12.95 -15.81 2.69
N PRO A 94 -13.95 -16.69 2.50
CA PRO A 94 -15.20 -16.62 3.23
C PRO A 94 -14.95 -16.61 4.74
N ARG A 95 -15.57 -15.67 5.44
CA ARG A 95 -15.53 -15.65 6.91
C ARG A 95 -16.45 -16.75 7.45
N LEU A 96 -16.23 -17.14 8.70
CA LEU A 96 -17.20 -17.98 9.38
C LEU A 96 -18.34 -17.12 9.91
N ARG A 97 -19.57 -17.56 9.63
CA ARG A 97 -20.79 -17.04 10.26
C ARG A 97 -20.79 -17.43 11.74
N PRO A 98 -21.60 -16.76 12.59
CA PRO A 98 -21.75 -17.11 14.00
C PRO A 98 -22.18 -18.57 14.26
N ASP A 99 -22.80 -19.23 13.29
CA ASP A 99 -23.21 -20.64 13.34
C ASP A 99 -22.09 -21.63 12.95
N GLY A 100 -20.87 -21.13 12.70
CA GLY A 100 -19.69 -21.93 12.34
C GLY A 100 -19.64 -22.37 10.88
N ARG A 101 -20.59 -21.97 10.04
CA ARG A 101 -20.56 -22.25 8.60
C ARG A 101 -19.81 -21.14 7.87
N PRO A 102 -19.10 -21.45 6.76
CA PRO A 102 -18.59 -20.41 5.89
C PRO A 102 -19.72 -19.50 5.41
N GLU A 103 -19.47 -18.19 5.35
CA GLU A 103 -20.29 -17.28 4.58
C GLU A 103 -20.42 -17.83 3.15
N PRO A 104 -21.61 -17.77 2.55
CA PRO A 104 -21.76 -18.20 1.17
C PRO A 104 -20.79 -17.37 0.31
N PRO A 105 -20.10 -18.00 -0.66
CA PRO A 105 -19.29 -17.25 -1.61
C PRO A 105 -20.18 -16.20 -2.28
N ILE A 106 -19.62 -15.03 -2.55
CA ILE A 106 -20.30 -14.03 -3.36
C ILE A 106 -20.60 -14.69 -4.73
N PRO A 107 -21.82 -14.59 -5.25
CA PRO A 107 -22.19 -15.18 -6.53
C PRO A 107 -21.21 -14.79 -7.64
N GLU A 108 -20.88 -15.74 -8.53
CA GLU A 108 -20.04 -15.46 -9.69
C GLU A 108 -20.63 -14.33 -10.54
N GLY A 109 -19.85 -13.26 -10.76
CA GLY A 109 -20.29 -12.04 -11.45
C GLY A 109 -20.64 -10.87 -10.53
N GLU A 110 -20.69 -11.08 -9.20
CA GLU A 110 -20.74 -9.99 -8.22
C GLU A 110 -19.33 -9.75 -7.67
N THR A 111 -18.63 -8.73 -8.17
CA THR A 111 -17.40 -8.27 -7.52
C THR A 111 -17.79 -7.59 -6.20
N MET A 112 -17.23 -8.05 -5.08
CA MET A 112 -17.24 -7.24 -3.87
C MET A 112 -16.49 -5.95 -4.13
N ILE A 113 -17.24 -4.88 -4.27
CA ILE A 113 -16.72 -3.52 -4.22
C ILE A 113 -15.88 -3.40 -2.94
N GLN A 114 -14.63 -2.95 -3.09
CA GLN A 114 -13.79 -2.67 -1.92
C GLN A 114 -14.53 -1.69 -1.00
N PRO A 115 -14.74 -2.01 0.28
CA PRO A 115 -15.67 -1.26 1.13
C PRO A 115 -15.26 0.20 1.29
N VAL A 116 -13.96 0.50 1.37
CA VAL A 116 -13.40 1.87 1.29
C VAL A 116 -12.02 1.78 0.65
N SER A 117 -11.79 2.56 -0.41
CA SER A 117 -10.53 2.59 -1.16
C SER A 117 -9.62 3.74 -0.74
N TYR A 118 -10.19 4.91 -0.41
CA TYR A 118 -9.47 6.03 0.19
C TYR A 118 -10.42 6.88 1.04
N VAL A 119 -9.87 7.76 1.86
CA VAL A 119 -10.63 8.73 2.65
C VAL A 119 -10.33 10.13 2.15
N GLU A 120 -11.35 10.97 1.97
CA GLU A 120 -11.19 12.39 1.70
C GLU A 120 -11.39 13.20 2.99
N LEU A 121 -10.48 14.12 3.24
CA LEU A 121 -10.60 15.14 4.27
C LEU A 121 -10.91 16.47 3.59
N ASN A 122 -12.18 16.87 3.67
CA ASN A 122 -12.60 18.19 3.22
C ASN A 122 -12.30 19.18 4.32
N SER A 123 -11.51 20.21 4.00
CA SER A 123 -11.05 21.18 4.97
C SER A 123 -11.52 22.61 4.66
N PRO A 124 -12.03 23.36 5.65
CA PRO A 124 -12.29 24.78 5.48
C PRO A 124 -11.02 25.63 5.38
N ASP A 125 -9.88 25.09 5.84
CA ASP A 125 -8.57 25.74 5.79
C ASP A 125 -7.52 24.65 5.49
N LEU A 126 -7.26 24.48 4.19
CA LEU A 126 -6.37 23.44 3.68
C LEU A 126 -4.92 23.64 4.19
N GLU A 127 -4.47 24.89 4.30
CA GLU A 127 -3.13 25.22 4.78
C GLU A 127 -2.97 24.84 6.25
N ALA A 128 -3.90 25.29 7.12
CA ALA A 128 -3.87 24.96 8.54
C ALA A 128 -3.95 23.44 8.77
N THR A 129 -4.78 22.75 7.99
CA THR A 129 -4.97 21.29 8.11
C THR A 129 -3.71 20.52 7.72
N THR A 130 -3.10 20.86 6.59
CA THR A 130 -1.89 20.18 6.11
C THR A 130 -0.68 20.50 6.98
N ALA A 131 -0.57 21.73 7.48
CA ALA A 131 0.45 22.11 8.47
C ALA A 131 0.32 21.29 9.76
N PHE A 132 -0.90 21.15 10.28
CA PHE A 132 -1.17 20.32 11.45
C PHE A 132 -0.80 18.84 11.22
N LEU A 133 -1.29 18.23 10.14
CA LEU A 133 -1.01 16.81 9.84
C LEU A 133 0.49 16.56 9.62
N SER A 134 1.18 17.49 8.99
CA SER A 134 2.63 17.43 8.80
C SER A 134 3.38 17.51 10.14
N ALA A 135 2.99 18.44 11.01
CA ALA A 135 3.65 18.64 12.30
C ALA A 135 3.34 17.52 13.32
N ALA A 136 2.09 17.07 13.39
CA ALA A 136 1.62 16.10 14.37
C ALA A 136 1.97 14.65 13.97
N PHE A 137 1.88 14.33 12.68
CA PHE A 137 1.98 12.94 12.20
C PHE A 137 3.06 12.71 11.15
N GLY A 138 3.81 13.75 10.78
CA GLY A 138 4.88 13.64 9.78
C GLY A 138 4.38 13.43 8.35
N TRP A 139 3.10 13.73 8.07
CA TRP A 139 2.54 13.57 6.73
C TRP A 139 3.25 14.47 5.72
N ARG A 140 3.24 14.04 4.45
CA ARG A 140 3.80 14.76 3.31
C ARG A 140 2.76 14.88 2.18
N PRO A 141 1.66 15.64 2.38
CA PRO A 141 0.65 15.80 1.34
C PRO A 141 1.24 16.47 0.10
N GLN A 142 0.87 15.99 -1.09
CA GLN A 142 1.34 16.54 -2.37
C GLN A 142 0.18 16.68 -3.37
N PRO A 143 0.19 17.70 -4.24
CA PRO A 143 -0.85 17.84 -5.27
C PRO A 143 -0.96 16.61 -6.17
N PHE A 144 -2.19 16.23 -6.51
CA PHE A 144 -2.51 15.12 -7.40
C PHE A 144 -3.73 15.45 -8.24
N ALA A 145 -3.66 15.29 -9.57
CA ALA A 145 -4.69 15.62 -10.56
C ALA A 145 -5.19 17.09 -10.61
N ALA A 146 -5.13 17.83 -9.50
CA ALA A 146 -5.41 19.26 -9.39
C ALA A 146 -4.49 19.92 -8.34
N PRO A 147 -4.24 21.24 -8.41
CA PRO A 147 -3.35 21.94 -7.48
C PRO A 147 -3.81 21.92 -6.01
N ASP A 148 -5.12 21.89 -5.78
CA ASP A 148 -5.77 21.97 -4.48
C ASP A 148 -6.30 20.62 -3.97
N TYR A 149 -6.12 19.55 -4.76
CA TYR A 149 -6.35 18.18 -4.31
C TYR A 149 -5.01 17.56 -3.90
N LEU A 150 -4.80 17.39 -2.61
CA LEU A 150 -3.56 16.86 -2.05
C LEU A 150 -3.74 15.40 -1.67
N VAL A 151 -2.75 14.56 -1.94
CA VAL A 151 -2.71 13.17 -1.51
C VAL A 151 -1.59 12.98 -0.50
N ALA A 152 -1.94 12.41 0.65
CA ALA A 152 -1.00 11.79 1.57
C ALA A 152 -1.01 10.29 1.33
N ALA A 153 -0.01 9.81 0.59
CA ALA A 153 0.13 8.39 0.30
C ALA A 153 0.55 7.62 1.55
N HIS A 154 0.00 6.43 1.74
CA HIS A 154 0.39 5.54 2.84
C HIS A 154 1.76 4.86 2.59
N GLY A 155 2.34 5.02 1.40
CA GLY A 155 3.66 4.50 1.04
C GLY A 155 3.67 2.98 0.80
N ASP A 156 4.80 2.33 1.09
CA ASP A 156 4.98 0.89 0.86
C ASP A 156 4.38 -0.02 1.97
N VAL A 157 3.77 0.58 2.99
CA VAL A 157 3.14 -0.17 4.09
C VAL A 157 1.68 -0.52 3.74
N ALA A 158 0.99 -1.30 4.56
CA ALA A 158 -0.45 -1.48 4.38
C ALA A 158 -1.18 -0.24 4.95
N GLY A 159 -2.03 0.39 4.15
CA GLY A 159 -2.77 1.58 4.58
C GLY A 159 -3.84 2.00 3.56
N VAL A 160 -4.45 3.14 3.85
CA VAL A 160 -5.46 3.78 3.02
C VAL A 160 -4.94 5.17 2.67
N ASP A 161 -4.84 5.48 1.38
CA ASP A 161 -4.44 6.82 0.95
C ASP A 161 -5.47 7.84 1.42
N THR A 162 -5.01 9.07 1.66
CA THR A 162 -5.88 10.15 2.11
C THR A 162 -5.82 11.31 1.14
N GLY A 163 -6.96 11.62 0.52
CA GLY A 163 -7.17 12.87 -0.20
C GLY A 163 -7.47 13.99 0.78
N ILE A 164 -6.97 15.19 0.52
CA ILE A 164 -7.22 16.39 1.32
C ILE A 164 -7.53 17.51 0.35
N MET A 165 -8.69 18.14 0.49
CA MET A 165 -9.13 19.19 -0.42
C MET A 165 -9.96 20.26 0.30
N PRO A 166 -10.17 21.44 -0.33
CA PRO A 166 -11.04 22.46 0.25
C PRO A 166 -12.49 21.98 0.37
N SER A 167 -13.12 22.22 1.52
CA SER A 167 -14.56 22.00 1.69
C SER A 167 -15.35 23.05 0.90
N ARG A 168 -16.25 22.61 0.02
CA ARG A 168 -17.07 23.50 -0.80
C ARG A 168 -18.04 24.37 0.02
N ASP A 169 -18.48 23.88 1.17
CA ASP A 169 -19.44 24.54 2.07
C ASP A 169 -18.77 25.14 3.32
N GLY A 170 -17.43 25.13 3.39
CA GLY A 170 -16.69 25.59 4.55
C GLY A 170 -16.83 24.69 5.79
N ARG A 171 -17.34 23.47 5.66
CA ARG A 171 -17.48 22.52 6.78
C ARG A 171 -16.46 21.39 6.68
N PRO A 172 -15.74 21.07 7.77
CA PRO A 172 -14.82 19.94 7.76
C PRO A 172 -15.59 18.62 7.66
N ARG A 173 -15.14 17.71 6.80
CA ARG A 173 -15.74 16.37 6.63
C ARG A 173 -14.66 15.32 6.40
N ALA A 174 -14.88 14.12 6.91
CA ALA A 174 -14.18 12.91 6.48
C ALA A 174 -15.16 12.07 5.66
N ILE A 175 -14.83 11.83 4.40
CA ILE A 175 -15.70 11.13 3.45
C ILE A 175 -15.03 9.82 3.06
N PRO A 176 -15.61 8.65 3.38
CA PRO A 176 -15.14 7.40 2.84
C PRO A 176 -15.44 7.34 1.33
N VAL A 177 -14.46 6.95 0.54
CA VAL A 177 -14.63 6.78 -0.91
C VAL A 177 -14.60 5.31 -1.28
N ILE A 178 -15.63 4.87 -2.00
CA ILE A 178 -15.83 3.51 -2.47
C ILE A 178 -15.46 3.43 -3.94
N ARG A 179 -14.58 2.51 -4.32
CA ARG A 179 -14.24 2.28 -5.72
C ARG A 179 -15.29 1.41 -6.40
N VAL A 180 -15.80 1.88 -7.53
CA VAL A 180 -16.77 1.16 -8.34
C VAL A 180 -16.17 0.86 -9.71
N GLU A 181 -16.57 -0.25 -10.31
CA GLU A 181 -16.14 -0.62 -11.67
C GLU A 181 -16.85 0.26 -12.71
N GLU A 182 -18.18 0.34 -12.61
CA GLU A 182 -19.02 1.10 -13.54
C GLU A 182 -19.88 2.10 -12.79
N MET A 183 -19.71 3.40 -13.09
CA MET A 183 -20.35 4.49 -12.35
C MET A 183 -21.87 4.43 -12.48
N ASP A 184 -22.40 4.40 -13.71
CA ASP A 184 -23.85 4.46 -13.96
C ASP A 184 -24.60 3.29 -13.33
N ALA A 185 -24.11 2.06 -13.55
CA ALA A 185 -24.68 0.87 -12.94
C ALA A 185 -24.65 0.93 -11.39
N SER A 186 -23.62 1.57 -10.82
CA SER A 186 -23.52 1.76 -9.38
C SER A 186 -24.52 2.79 -8.86
N LEU A 187 -24.75 3.88 -9.59
CA LEU A 187 -25.75 4.89 -9.25
C LEU A 187 -27.18 4.32 -9.34
N ASP A 188 -27.46 3.46 -10.32
CA ASP A 188 -28.73 2.76 -10.40
C ASP A 188 -28.97 1.89 -9.18
N ARG A 189 -27.95 1.16 -8.71
CA ARG A 189 -28.03 0.40 -7.45
C ARG A 189 -28.23 1.29 -6.24
N VAL A 190 -27.53 2.43 -6.15
CA VAL A 190 -27.69 3.40 -5.04
C VAL A 190 -29.15 3.87 -4.98
N ARG A 191 -29.70 4.34 -6.10
CA ARG A 191 -31.08 4.83 -6.18
C ARG A 191 -32.10 3.73 -5.87
N ALA A 192 -31.91 2.53 -6.41
CA ALA A 192 -32.78 1.39 -6.17
C ALA A 192 -32.84 0.97 -4.69
N ASN A 193 -31.79 1.26 -3.92
CA ASN A 193 -31.69 0.95 -2.49
C ASN A 193 -31.93 2.18 -1.57
N GLY A 194 -32.57 3.23 -2.09
CA GLY A 194 -32.99 4.41 -1.31
C GLY A 194 -31.89 5.44 -1.04
N GLY A 195 -30.72 5.28 -1.66
CA GLY A 195 -29.68 6.30 -1.64
C GLY A 195 -29.97 7.44 -2.62
N THR A 196 -29.30 8.58 -2.39
CA THR A 196 -29.46 9.80 -3.19
C THR A 196 -28.12 10.23 -3.76
N VAL A 197 -28.09 10.62 -5.04
CA VAL A 197 -26.92 11.29 -5.63
C VAL A 197 -26.96 12.76 -5.23
N VAL A 198 -25.97 13.20 -4.46
CA VAL A 198 -25.91 14.59 -3.94
C VAL A 198 -24.91 15.45 -4.71
N VAL A 199 -23.98 14.82 -5.43
CA VAL A 199 -23.14 15.46 -6.44
C VAL A 199 -23.10 14.50 -7.63
N GLU A 200 -23.56 14.97 -8.78
CA GLU A 200 -23.52 14.21 -10.03
C GLU A 200 -22.09 13.85 -10.45
N PRO A 201 -21.90 12.76 -11.23
CA PRO A 201 -20.59 12.37 -11.73
C PRO A 201 -19.82 13.52 -12.39
N PHE A 202 -18.55 13.64 -12.02
CA PHE A 202 -17.60 14.58 -12.60
C PHE A 202 -16.33 13.86 -13.02
N THR A 203 -15.68 14.36 -14.06
CA THR A 203 -14.41 13.81 -14.56
C THR A 203 -13.24 14.33 -13.73
N ILE A 204 -12.32 13.43 -13.41
CA ILE A 204 -11.02 13.69 -12.81
C ILE A 204 -9.98 13.41 -13.90
N PRO A 205 -9.43 14.47 -14.55
CA PRO A 205 -8.57 14.31 -15.72
C PRO A 205 -7.40 13.35 -15.49
N GLY A 206 -7.30 12.32 -16.34
CA GLY A 206 -6.23 11.32 -16.29
C GLY A 206 -6.34 10.32 -15.13
N VAL A 207 -7.49 10.26 -14.45
CA VAL A 207 -7.74 9.34 -13.33
C VAL A 207 -9.04 8.57 -13.53
N GLY A 208 -10.14 9.26 -13.83
CA GLY A 208 -11.45 8.65 -13.98
C GLY A 208 -12.61 9.57 -13.62
N HIS A 209 -13.58 9.03 -12.90
CA HIS A 209 -14.83 9.71 -12.55
C HIS A 209 -15.11 9.62 -11.05
N GLY A 210 -15.55 10.73 -10.46
CA GLY A 210 -15.97 10.82 -9.07
C GLY A 210 -17.43 11.26 -8.94
N CYS A 211 -18.12 10.86 -7.87
CA CYS A 211 -19.40 11.43 -7.49
C CYS A 211 -19.60 11.37 -5.97
N TYR A 212 -20.65 12.00 -5.44
CA TYR A 212 -21.02 11.87 -4.03
C TYR A 212 -22.47 11.46 -3.89
N VAL A 213 -22.72 10.52 -2.97
CA VAL A 213 -24.05 9.98 -2.66
C VAL A 213 -24.30 10.05 -1.16
N THR A 214 -25.56 9.97 -0.76
CA THR A 214 -25.96 9.70 0.62
C THR A 214 -26.77 8.41 0.71
N ASP A 215 -26.58 7.65 1.77
CA ASP A 215 -27.48 6.54 2.11
C ASP A 215 -28.83 7.05 2.68
N PRO A 216 -29.79 6.17 2.99
CA PRO A 216 -31.07 6.58 3.60
C PRO A 216 -30.94 7.26 4.97
N ALA A 217 -29.83 7.07 5.68
CA ALA A 217 -29.54 7.72 6.96
C ALA A 217 -28.82 9.08 6.80
N GLY A 218 -28.47 9.46 5.57
CA GLY A 218 -27.77 10.70 5.25
C GLY A 218 -26.24 10.62 5.35
N LEU A 219 -25.65 9.43 5.44
CA LEU A 219 -24.20 9.24 5.43
C LEU A 219 -23.63 9.61 4.07
N LEU A 220 -22.76 10.62 4.02
CA LEU A 220 -22.09 11.06 2.81
C LEU A 220 -20.96 10.09 2.42
N ILE A 221 -20.99 9.62 1.18
CA ILE A 221 -20.07 8.63 0.63
C ILE A 221 -19.61 9.12 -0.75
N GLY A 222 -18.30 9.05 -1.02
CA GLY A 222 -17.77 9.27 -2.37
C GLY A 222 -17.78 7.96 -3.17
N LEU A 223 -18.05 8.03 -4.47
CA LEU A 223 -17.80 6.93 -5.40
C LEU A 223 -16.71 7.33 -6.39
N HIS A 224 -15.85 6.39 -6.75
CA HIS A 224 -14.79 6.60 -7.74
C HIS A 224 -14.68 5.44 -8.72
N ALA A 225 -14.70 5.73 -10.01
CA ALA A 225 -14.43 4.78 -11.09
C ALA A 225 -13.15 5.22 -11.82
N TYR A 226 -12.21 4.31 -12.07
CA TYR A 226 -11.03 4.61 -12.88
C TYR A 226 -11.38 4.53 -14.36
N ASP A 227 -10.69 5.30 -15.20
CA ASP A 227 -10.74 5.06 -16.63
C ASP A 227 -10.14 3.68 -16.94
N ALA A 228 -10.70 2.98 -17.95
CA ALA A 228 -10.29 1.62 -18.30
C ALA A 228 -8.79 1.48 -18.69
N ASP A 229 -8.14 2.61 -19.00
CA ASP A 229 -6.74 2.71 -19.44
C ASP A 229 -5.81 3.39 -18.40
N ALA A 230 -6.27 3.60 -17.16
CA ALA A 230 -5.54 4.31 -16.08
C ALA A 230 -4.72 3.40 -15.15
#